data_AF-A0A6C0JJ49-F1
#
_entry.id   AF-A0A6C0JJ49-F1
#
_cell.length_a   1.000
_cell.length_b   1.000
_cell.length_c   1.000
_cell.angle_alpha   90.00
_cell.angle_beta   90.00
_cell.angle_gamma   90.00
#
_symmetry.space_group_name_H-M   'P 1'
#
loop_
_entity.id
_entity.type
_entity.pdbx_description
1 polymer ?
#
loop_
_entity_poly.entity_id
_entity_poly.type
_entity_poly.pdbx_seq_one_letter_code
_entity_poly.pdbx_strand_id
1 'polypeptide(L)'
;MQSAIDPRVVYPVSSDITEHDIDVVSDLWTMDGREVYRGRRDPVYSHANVYWLYDEDLDRVGLAEHDLVDHADLHLRWYYESPFATLLQEKGWEVGDSLWSVLPESVYEQFMSEGWTTPKKILERCLKSSVRVYSPDMVLNPPKMYSCEKCAWASLEPLHAGCVSSHLDMPNLSKVFFVDEFLTLHKPPSGSKVFTALQPPPHASDQALPQ
;
A
#
# COMPACT_ATOMS: atom_id res chain seq x y z
N MET A 1 7.82 -2.66 1.79
CA MET A 1 7.69 -2.81 0.32
C MET A 1 7.85 -4.28 -0.05
N GLN A 2 6.99 -4.83 -0.92
CA GLN A 2 6.99 -6.26 -1.24
C GLN A 2 8.00 -6.61 -2.36
N SER A 3 8.69 -7.75 -2.25
CA SER A 3 9.62 -8.23 -3.28
C SER A 3 8.91 -8.55 -4.60
N ALA A 4 9.59 -8.29 -5.72
CA ALA A 4 9.16 -8.71 -7.05
C ALA A 4 9.32 -10.22 -7.27
N ILE A 5 10.41 -10.80 -6.75
CA ILE A 5 10.80 -12.19 -6.97
C ILE A 5 10.03 -13.13 -6.03
N ASP A 6 9.98 -12.82 -4.74
CA ASP A 6 9.17 -13.58 -3.76
C ASP A 6 8.24 -12.65 -2.98
N PRO A 7 6.95 -12.57 -3.37
CA PRO A 7 5.98 -11.70 -2.71
C PRO A 7 5.83 -11.92 -1.20
N ARG A 8 6.31 -13.02 -0.62
CA ARG A 8 6.26 -13.23 0.84
C ARG A 8 7.28 -12.39 1.59
N VAL A 9 8.29 -11.86 0.90
CA VAL A 9 9.34 -11.03 1.50
C VAL A 9 8.92 -9.56 1.48
N VAL A 10 9.07 -8.91 2.64
CA VAL A 10 8.76 -7.49 2.83
C VAL A 10 10.02 -6.76 3.30
N TYR A 11 10.40 -5.75 2.54
CA TYR A 11 11.53 -4.87 2.83
C TYR A 11 11.13 -3.71 3.73
N PRO A 12 11.98 -3.33 4.71
CA PRO A 12 11.79 -2.12 5.51
C PRO A 12 11.98 -0.87 4.65
N VAL A 13 11.16 0.17 4.85
CA VAL A 13 11.18 1.42 4.04
C VAL A 13 11.89 2.58 4.76
N SER A 14 12.77 2.31 5.73
CA SER A 14 13.60 3.35 6.36
C SER A 14 14.56 4.01 5.35
N SER A 15 14.94 5.27 5.56
CA SER A 15 16.01 5.94 4.82
C SER A 15 17.40 5.61 5.38
N ASP A 16 17.50 4.96 6.54
CA ASP A 16 18.79 4.69 7.18
C ASP A 16 19.68 3.76 6.34
N ILE A 17 20.99 4.05 6.38
CA ILE A 17 22.03 3.16 5.87
C ILE A 17 22.08 1.89 6.73
N THR A 18 22.14 0.73 6.08
CA THR A 18 22.29 -0.52 6.81
C THR A 18 23.67 -0.60 7.46
N GLU A 19 23.77 -1.22 8.63
CA GLU A 19 25.03 -1.30 9.39
C GLU A 19 26.18 -1.91 8.56
N HIS A 20 25.87 -2.85 7.68
CA HIS A 20 26.86 -3.51 6.82
C HIS A 20 27.27 -2.68 5.59
N ASP A 21 26.59 -1.56 5.33
CA ASP A 21 26.87 -0.64 4.22
C ASP A 21 27.62 0.64 4.64
N ILE A 22 27.79 0.91 5.95
CA ILE A 22 28.39 2.15 6.48
C ILE A 22 29.80 2.44 5.92
N ASP A 23 30.62 1.40 5.71
CA ASP A 23 32.00 1.53 5.24
C ASP A 23 32.19 1.06 3.79
N VAL A 24 31.15 1.18 2.96
CA VAL A 24 31.21 0.77 1.56
C VAL A 24 31.69 1.94 0.70
N VAL A 25 32.84 1.78 0.06
CA VAL A 25 33.23 2.60 -1.10
C VAL A 25 32.31 2.17 -2.25
N SER A 26 31.21 2.88 -2.45
CA SER A 26 30.22 2.57 -3.47
C SER A 26 30.57 3.26 -4.79
N ASP A 27 30.53 2.49 -5.87
CA ASP A 27 30.57 3.07 -7.21
C ASP A 27 29.23 3.76 -7.49
N LEU A 28 29.25 4.82 -8.29
CA LEU A 28 28.05 5.47 -8.80
C LEU A 28 27.47 4.65 -9.95
N TRP A 29 26.18 4.32 -9.88
CA TRP A 29 25.45 3.56 -10.89
C TRP A 29 24.31 4.40 -11.47
N THR A 30 24.01 4.19 -12.74
CA THR A 30 22.76 4.69 -13.34
C THR A 30 21.74 3.55 -13.41
N MET A 31 20.67 3.64 -12.61
CA MET A 31 19.59 2.65 -12.55
C MET A 31 18.25 3.33 -12.81
N ASP A 32 17.51 2.89 -13.83
CA ASP A 32 16.23 3.50 -14.23
C ASP A 32 16.35 5.03 -14.44
N GLY A 33 17.48 5.47 -15.01
CA GLY A 33 17.79 6.88 -15.25
C GLY A 33 18.11 7.71 -13.99
N ARG A 34 18.26 7.08 -12.82
CA ARG A 34 18.70 7.72 -11.58
C ARG A 34 20.15 7.37 -11.29
N GLU A 35 20.92 8.36 -10.85
CA GLU A 35 22.25 8.12 -10.30
C GLU A 35 22.12 7.72 -8.84
N VAL A 36 22.69 6.57 -8.48
CA VAL A 36 22.62 5.99 -7.14
C VAL A 36 23.92 5.33 -6.76
N TYR A 37 24.23 5.36 -5.48
CA TYR A 37 25.23 4.51 -4.87
C TYR A 37 24.61 3.17 -4.52
N ARG A 38 25.34 2.08 -4.76
CA ARG A 38 24.87 0.73 -4.42
C ARG A 38 25.65 0.19 -3.23
N GLY A 39 24.92 -0.28 -2.22
CA GLY A 39 25.48 -1.02 -1.09
C GLY A 39 26.04 -2.40 -1.47
N ARG A 40 26.44 -3.16 -0.47
CA ARG A 40 26.82 -4.57 -0.64
C ARG A 40 25.58 -5.43 -0.78
N ARG A 41 25.79 -6.71 -1.13
CA ARG A 41 24.72 -7.69 -1.10
C ARG A 41 24.28 -7.85 0.36
N ASP A 42 23.02 -7.58 0.64
CA ASP A 42 22.46 -7.79 1.97
C ASP A 42 22.36 -9.30 2.23
N PRO A 43 23.10 -9.84 3.22
CA PRO A 43 23.12 -11.28 3.50
C PRO A 43 21.85 -11.78 4.20
N VAL A 44 20.99 -10.88 4.71
CA VAL A 44 19.73 -11.25 5.38
C VAL A 44 18.75 -11.89 4.40
N TYR A 45 18.81 -11.50 3.13
CA TYR A 45 17.92 -12.00 2.10
C TYR A 45 18.57 -13.14 1.32
N SER A 46 17.90 -14.29 1.32
CA SER A 46 18.34 -15.51 0.64
C SER A 46 17.51 -15.86 -0.59
N HIS A 47 16.38 -15.20 -0.80
CA HIS A 47 15.49 -15.43 -1.95
C HIS A 47 15.99 -14.77 -3.24
N ALA A 48 16.81 -13.72 -3.11
CA ALA A 48 17.38 -12.94 -4.20
C ALA A 48 18.70 -12.29 -3.75
N ASN A 49 19.53 -11.86 -4.71
CA ASN A 49 20.65 -10.98 -4.40
C ASN A 49 20.11 -9.54 -4.27
N VAL A 50 19.92 -9.09 -3.03
CA VAL A 50 19.38 -7.77 -2.70
C VAL A 50 20.50 -6.78 -2.47
N TYR A 51 20.41 -5.62 -3.10
CA TYR A 51 21.32 -4.50 -2.91
C TYR A 51 20.54 -3.24 -2.60
N TRP A 52 20.88 -2.57 -1.50
CA TRP A 52 20.31 -1.27 -1.17
C TRP A 52 20.89 -0.17 -2.07
N LEU A 53 20.04 0.80 -2.41
CA LEU A 53 20.39 1.94 -3.26
C LEU A 53 20.28 3.22 -2.43
N TYR A 54 21.29 4.06 -2.54
CA TYR A 54 21.44 5.30 -1.79
C TYR A 54 21.63 6.49 -2.74
N ASP A 55 21.16 7.67 -2.35
CA ASP A 55 21.42 8.91 -3.08
C ASP A 55 22.73 9.60 -2.61
N GLU A 56 22.97 10.81 -3.09
CA GLU A 56 24.16 11.60 -2.77
C GLU A 56 24.26 12.05 -1.31
N ASP A 57 23.13 12.15 -0.63
CA ASP A 57 23.05 12.44 0.80
C ASP A 57 23.18 11.17 1.66
N LEU A 58 23.37 10.02 1.00
CA LEU A 58 23.43 8.67 1.55
C LEU A 58 22.11 8.22 2.19
N ASP A 59 21.00 8.83 1.80
CA ASP A 59 19.67 8.35 2.17
C ASP A 59 19.31 7.15 1.30
N ARG A 60 18.76 6.11 1.92
CA ARG A 60 18.30 4.91 1.23
C ARG A 60 17.07 5.26 0.41
N VAL A 61 17.18 5.12 -0.91
CA VAL A 61 16.14 5.50 -1.88
C VAL A 61 15.50 4.31 -2.58
N GLY A 62 15.99 3.10 -2.34
CA GLY A 62 15.39 1.89 -2.91
C GLY A 62 16.29 0.67 -2.79
N LEU A 63 16.00 -0.32 -3.63
CA LEU A 63 16.79 -1.55 -3.75
C LEU A 63 16.74 -2.13 -5.16
N ALA A 64 17.75 -2.92 -5.46
CA ALA A 64 17.83 -3.79 -6.62
C ALA A 64 17.74 -5.26 -6.17
N GLU A 65 16.83 -6.02 -6.77
CA GLU A 65 16.73 -7.48 -6.61
C GLU A 65 17.26 -8.13 -7.88
N HIS A 66 18.29 -8.96 -7.76
CA HIS A 66 18.70 -9.85 -8.84
C HIS A 66 18.31 -11.28 -8.52
N ASP A 67 17.80 -12.01 -9.51
CA ASP A 67 17.58 -13.45 -9.38
C ASP A 67 18.90 -14.18 -9.04
N LEU A 68 18.77 -15.31 -8.35
CA LEU A 68 19.92 -16.09 -7.89
C LEU A 68 20.59 -16.88 -9.02
N VAL A 69 19.84 -17.21 -10.07
CA VAL A 69 20.26 -18.04 -11.20
C VAL A 69 20.50 -17.18 -12.44
N ASP A 70 19.56 -16.30 -12.77
CA ASP A 70 19.69 -15.34 -13.87
C ASP A 70 20.00 -13.93 -13.35
N HIS A 71 21.29 -13.62 -13.21
CA HIS A 71 21.71 -12.29 -12.74
C HIS A 71 21.27 -11.12 -13.64
N ALA A 72 20.84 -11.40 -14.88
CA ALA A 72 20.28 -10.36 -15.77
C ALA A 72 18.82 -10.02 -15.44
N ASP A 73 18.12 -10.90 -14.72
CA ASP A 73 16.78 -10.60 -14.20
C ASP A 73 16.88 -9.66 -12.99
N LEU A 74 16.69 -8.38 -13.26
CA LEU A 74 16.81 -7.27 -12.31
C LEU A 74 15.45 -6.61 -12.10
N HIS A 75 15.04 -6.53 -10.84
CA HIS A 75 13.90 -5.73 -10.42
C HIS A 75 14.34 -4.58 -9.52
N LEU A 76 14.08 -3.36 -9.99
CA LEU A 76 14.29 -2.15 -9.21
C LEU A 76 13.03 -1.77 -8.45
N ARG A 77 13.22 -1.39 -7.20
CA ARG A 77 12.14 -0.95 -6.32
C ARG A 77 12.55 0.32 -5.61
N TRP A 78 11.79 1.39 -5.85
CA TRP A 78 12.09 2.73 -5.36
C TRP A 78 11.21 3.10 -4.18
N TYR A 79 11.79 3.86 -3.25
CA TYR A 79 11.06 4.57 -2.22
C TYR A 79 10.57 5.90 -2.76
N TYR A 80 9.38 6.27 -2.31
CA TYR A 80 8.72 7.52 -2.58
C TYR A 80 8.12 8.03 -1.28
N GLU A 81 7.94 9.35 -1.19
CA GLU A 81 7.31 10.00 -0.03
C GLU A 81 5.94 9.41 0.29
N SER A 82 5.13 9.10 -0.74
CA SER A 82 3.87 8.41 -0.54
C SER A 82 4.07 6.90 -0.36
N PRO A 83 3.51 6.27 0.69
CA PRO A 83 3.57 4.83 0.85
C PRO A 83 2.76 4.11 -0.23
N PHE A 84 1.75 4.75 -0.82
CA PHE A 84 1.04 4.21 -1.99
C PHE A 84 1.92 4.21 -3.24
N ALA A 85 2.67 5.29 -3.49
CA ALA A 85 3.65 5.35 -4.57
C ALA A 85 4.72 4.27 -4.41
N THR A 86 5.25 4.09 -3.19
CA THR A 86 6.19 3.02 -2.86
C THR A 86 5.59 1.63 -3.06
N LEU A 87 4.35 1.42 -2.63
CA LEU A 87 3.66 0.14 -2.79
C LEU A 87 3.44 -0.22 -4.27
N LEU A 88 2.92 0.73 -5.06
CA LEU A 88 2.48 0.50 -6.44
C LEU A 88 3.59 0.76 -7.47
N GLN A 89 4.75 1.21 -7.01
CA GLN A 89 5.88 1.65 -7.83
C GLN A 89 5.43 2.67 -8.89
N GLU A 90 4.80 3.75 -8.42
CA GLU A 90 4.11 4.72 -9.26
C GLU A 90 4.45 6.15 -8.84
N LYS A 91 4.98 6.95 -9.78
CA LYS A 91 5.29 8.37 -9.55
C LYS A 91 4.04 9.23 -9.63
N GLY A 92 4.07 10.41 -9.01
CA GLY A 92 3.03 11.44 -9.14
C GLY A 92 1.90 11.36 -8.11
N TRP A 93 2.05 10.55 -7.06
CA TRP A 93 1.19 10.66 -5.88
C TRP A 93 1.50 11.96 -5.13
N GLU A 94 0.45 12.71 -4.79
CA GLU A 94 0.58 13.94 -4.01
C GLU A 94 0.31 13.64 -2.53
N VAL A 95 1.19 14.13 -1.65
CA VAL A 95 1.00 14.07 -0.20
C VAL A 95 0.30 15.36 0.24
N GLY A 96 -0.85 15.22 0.91
CA GLY A 96 -1.66 16.33 1.39
C GLY A 96 -1.64 16.46 2.91
N ASP A 97 -2.60 17.21 3.43
CA ASP A 97 -2.79 17.38 4.86
C ASP A 97 -3.34 16.13 5.54
N SER A 98 -3.37 16.14 6.87
CA SER A 98 -4.07 15.10 7.65
C SER A 98 -5.57 15.09 7.35
N LEU A 99 -6.17 13.90 7.31
CA LEU A 99 -7.61 13.71 7.25
C LEU A 99 -8.35 14.53 8.33
N TRP A 100 -7.74 14.73 9.49
CA TRP A 100 -8.33 15.51 10.57
C TRP A 100 -8.58 16.98 10.20
N SER A 101 -7.77 17.54 9.31
CA SER A 101 -7.89 18.94 8.87
C SER A 101 -9.07 19.19 7.92
N VAL A 102 -9.57 18.14 7.26
CA VAL A 102 -10.65 18.25 6.27
C VAL A 102 -12.02 17.82 6.82
N LEU A 103 -12.05 17.21 8.00
CA LEU A 103 -13.30 16.78 8.63
C LEU A 103 -13.99 17.97 9.32
N PRO A 104 -15.34 18.01 9.32
CA PRO A 104 -16.07 18.93 10.18
C PRO A 104 -15.70 18.72 11.65
N GLU A 105 -15.58 19.81 12.41
CA GLU A 105 -15.15 19.81 13.81
C GLU A 105 -15.95 18.80 14.66
N SER A 106 -17.28 18.76 14.51
CA SER A 106 -18.14 17.82 15.23
C SER A 106 -17.83 16.34 14.93
N VAL A 107 -17.39 16.04 13.70
CA VAL A 107 -17.01 14.68 13.30
C VAL A 107 -15.65 14.33 13.88
N TYR A 108 -14.71 15.27 13.84
CA TYR A 108 -13.39 15.12 14.46
C TYR A 108 -13.52 14.84 15.96
N GLU A 109 -14.28 15.65 16.70
CA GLU A 109 -14.47 15.49 18.15
C GLU A 109 -15.08 14.12 18.49
N GLN A 110 -16.08 13.69 17.72
CA GLN A 110 -16.68 12.37 17.90
C GLN A 110 -15.65 11.26 17.68
N PHE A 111 -14.86 11.34 16.61
CA PHE A 111 -13.88 10.30 16.27
C PHE A 111 -12.78 10.21 17.33
N MET A 112 -12.33 11.35 17.86
CA MET A 112 -11.36 11.40 18.94
C MET A 112 -11.93 10.83 20.24
N SER A 113 -13.14 11.22 20.62
CA SER A 113 -13.81 10.73 21.83
C SER A 113 -14.05 9.22 21.81
N GLU A 114 -14.44 8.69 20.65
CA GLU A 114 -14.77 7.26 20.47
C GLU A 114 -13.53 6.40 20.13
N GLY A 115 -12.35 7.03 19.98
CA GLY A 115 -11.10 6.35 19.65
C GLY A 115 -11.09 5.71 18.26
N TRP A 116 -11.78 6.32 17.28
CA TRP A 116 -11.83 5.89 15.88
C TRP A 116 -10.72 6.56 15.06
N THR A 117 -9.47 6.30 15.47
CA THR A 117 -8.28 7.01 14.99
C THR A 117 -7.37 6.17 14.08
N THR A 118 -7.86 5.04 13.56
CA THR A 118 -7.10 4.19 12.62
C THR A 118 -7.86 4.05 11.31
N PRO A 119 -7.17 3.82 10.17
CA PRO A 119 -7.84 3.66 8.86
C PRO A 119 -8.98 2.63 8.89
N LYS A 120 -8.78 1.47 9.54
CA LYS A 120 -9.81 0.42 9.67
C LYS A 120 -11.04 0.88 10.46
N LYS A 121 -10.83 1.58 11.59
CA LYS A 121 -11.94 2.10 12.41
C LYS A 121 -12.70 3.22 11.71
N ILE A 122 -12.01 4.06 10.94
CA ILE A 122 -12.65 5.09 10.13
C ILE A 122 -13.47 4.45 9.01
N LEU A 123 -12.88 3.48 8.28
CA LEU A 123 -13.58 2.75 7.23
C LEU A 123 -14.88 2.11 7.74
N GLU A 124 -14.85 1.45 8.92
CA GLU A 124 -16.03 0.87 9.58
C GLU A 124 -17.19 1.87 9.70
N ARG A 125 -16.89 3.14 10.01
CA ARG A 125 -17.90 4.20 10.13
C ARG A 125 -18.37 4.70 8.77
N CYS A 126 -17.45 4.76 7.82
CA CYS A 126 -17.76 5.17 6.46
C CYS A 126 -18.68 4.18 5.72
N LEU A 127 -18.78 2.91 6.14
CA LEU A 127 -19.64 1.89 5.51
C LEU A 127 -21.13 2.30 5.40
N LYS A 128 -21.60 3.18 6.28
CA LYS A 128 -22.99 3.70 6.26
C LYS A 128 -23.20 4.84 5.25
N SER A 129 -22.17 5.23 4.51
CA SER A 129 -22.16 6.37 3.61
C SER A 129 -21.59 5.99 2.23
N SER A 130 -21.52 6.96 1.30
CA SER A 130 -20.84 6.78 0.02
C SER A 130 -19.32 6.98 0.06
N VAL A 131 -18.75 7.32 1.22
CA VAL A 131 -17.31 7.60 1.41
C VAL A 131 -16.59 6.31 1.74
N ARG A 132 -15.37 6.11 1.22
CA ARG A 132 -14.50 5.00 1.63
C ARG A 132 -13.11 5.53 1.96
N VAL A 133 -12.44 4.88 2.90
CA VAL A 133 -11.06 5.19 3.29
C VAL A 133 -10.21 3.95 3.09
N TYR A 134 -9.04 4.10 2.49
CA TYR A 134 -8.11 3.02 2.18
C TYR A 134 -6.71 3.33 2.67
N SER A 135 -6.07 2.35 3.29
CA SER A 135 -4.64 2.38 3.60
C SER A 135 -3.82 1.52 2.63
N PRO A 136 -2.48 1.67 2.59
CA PRO A 136 -1.63 0.77 1.80
C PRO A 136 -1.83 -0.70 2.17
N ASP A 137 -2.03 -1.00 3.46
CA ASP A 137 -2.35 -2.36 3.92
C ASP A 137 -3.68 -2.86 3.35
N MET A 138 -4.72 -2.02 3.28
CA MET A 138 -6.00 -2.41 2.68
C MET A 138 -5.92 -2.60 1.17
N VAL A 139 -4.96 -1.99 0.49
CA VAL A 139 -4.71 -2.25 -0.95
C VAL A 139 -4.10 -3.64 -1.13
N LEU A 140 -3.16 -4.04 -0.26
CA LEU A 140 -2.56 -5.37 -0.27
C LEU A 140 -3.52 -6.46 0.21
N ASN A 141 -4.28 -6.14 1.25
CA ASN A 141 -5.19 -7.03 1.96
C ASN A 141 -6.61 -6.43 1.94
N PRO A 142 -7.33 -6.51 0.80
CA PRO A 142 -8.65 -5.93 0.69
C PRO A 142 -9.59 -6.41 1.81
N PRO A 143 -10.17 -5.48 2.60
CA PRO A 143 -11.06 -5.87 3.67
C PRO A 143 -12.35 -6.48 3.11
N LYS A 144 -12.88 -7.46 3.84
CA LYS A 144 -14.23 -7.99 3.59
C LYS A 144 -15.26 -7.14 4.30
N MET A 145 -16.42 -6.98 3.67
CA MET A 145 -17.60 -6.37 4.27
C MET A 145 -18.63 -7.44 4.57
N TYR A 146 -19.17 -7.42 5.78
CA TYR A 146 -20.25 -8.26 6.23
C TYR A 146 -21.52 -7.44 6.25
N SER A 147 -22.54 -7.91 5.53
CA SER A 147 -23.86 -7.31 5.51
C SER A 147 -24.88 -8.26 6.11
N CYS A 148 -25.91 -7.70 6.74
CA CYS A 148 -27.05 -8.46 7.25
C CYS A 148 -28.33 -7.93 6.63
N GLU A 149 -29.02 -8.78 5.86
CA GLU A 149 -30.29 -8.42 5.20
C GLU A 149 -31.37 -8.01 6.20
N LYS A 150 -31.32 -8.54 7.43
CA LYS A 150 -32.34 -8.26 8.45
C LYS A 150 -32.19 -6.91 9.13
N CYS A 151 -30.96 -6.46 9.39
CA CYS A 151 -30.73 -5.18 10.06
C CYS A 151 -30.22 -4.09 9.11
N ALA A 152 -29.87 -4.41 7.86
CA ALA A 152 -29.28 -3.50 6.88
C ALA A 152 -27.97 -2.83 7.34
N TRP A 153 -27.28 -3.43 8.34
CA TRP A 153 -25.98 -2.94 8.79
C TRP A 153 -24.86 -3.64 8.04
N ALA A 154 -23.87 -2.84 7.65
CA ALA A 154 -22.59 -3.28 7.13
C ALA A 154 -21.50 -3.07 8.19
N SER A 155 -20.56 -4.01 8.27
CA SER A 155 -19.40 -3.99 9.17
C SER A 155 -18.22 -4.70 8.53
N LEU A 156 -17.01 -4.39 8.97
CA LEU A 156 -15.79 -5.12 8.63
C LEU A 156 -15.65 -6.42 9.44
N GLU A 157 -16.51 -6.65 10.43
CA GLU A 157 -16.54 -7.84 11.25
C GLU A 157 -17.94 -8.47 11.26
N PRO A 158 -18.06 -9.81 11.38
CA PRO A 158 -19.35 -10.47 11.41
C PRO A 158 -20.09 -10.10 12.71
N LEU A 159 -21.17 -9.33 12.59
CA LEU A 159 -21.94 -8.86 13.75
C LEU A 159 -22.79 -9.98 14.38
N HIS A 160 -23.38 -10.86 13.56
CA HIS A 160 -24.28 -11.92 14.03
C HIS A 160 -24.20 -13.16 13.13
N ALA A 161 -24.75 -14.28 13.64
CA ALA A 161 -24.95 -15.49 12.84
C ALA A 161 -25.88 -15.19 11.65
N GLY A 162 -25.40 -15.45 10.43
CA GLY A 162 -26.12 -15.19 9.18
C GLY A 162 -25.71 -13.94 8.40
N CYS A 163 -24.70 -13.19 8.85
CA CYS A 163 -24.07 -12.16 8.03
C CYS A 163 -23.44 -12.77 6.77
N VAL A 164 -23.68 -12.15 5.62
CA VAL A 164 -23.07 -12.55 4.34
C VAL A 164 -21.82 -11.72 4.13
N SER A 165 -20.69 -12.39 3.90
CA SER A 165 -19.43 -11.73 3.55
C SER A 165 -19.41 -11.39 2.07
N SER A 166 -18.94 -10.20 1.73
CA SER A 166 -18.80 -9.67 0.38
C SER A 166 -17.51 -8.86 0.28
N HIS A 167 -17.09 -8.52 -0.94
CA HIS A 167 -16.05 -7.52 -1.13
C HIS A 167 -16.55 -6.17 -0.62
N LEU A 168 -15.62 -5.34 -0.12
CA LEU A 168 -15.95 -3.97 0.19
C LEU A 168 -16.49 -3.27 -1.06
N ASP A 169 -17.63 -2.62 -0.91
CA ASP A 169 -18.29 -1.90 -1.99
C ASP A 169 -17.63 -0.52 -2.22
N MET A 170 -17.69 -0.07 -3.47
CA MET A 170 -17.17 1.22 -3.90
C MET A 170 -18.31 2.05 -4.51
N PRO A 171 -19.25 2.55 -3.69
CA PRO A 171 -20.44 3.22 -4.20
C PRO A 171 -20.10 4.50 -4.99
N ASN A 172 -18.98 5.16 -4.66
CA ASN A 172 -18.50 6.31 -5.41
C ASN A 172 -16.96 6.40 -5.36
N LEU A 173 -16.31 6.10 -6.49
CA LEU A 173 -14.85 6.17 -6.63
C LEU A 173 -14.29 7.59 -6.40
N SER A 174 -15.07 8.64 -6.66
CA SER A 174 -14.66 10.03 -6.42
C SER A 174 -14.68 10.41 -4.93
N LYS A 175 -15.18 9.54 -4.06
CA LYS A 175 -15.24 9.72 -2.60
C LYS A 175 -14.43 8.66 -1.86
N VAL A 176 -13.42 8.11 -2.52
CA VAL A 176 -12.41 7.24 -1.92
C VAL A 176 -11.24 8.11 -1.50
N PHE A 177 -10.90 8.07 -0.22
CA PHE A 177 -9.73 8.76 0.34
C PHE A 177 -8.64 7.73 0.63
N PHE A 178 -7.45 7.98 0.11
CA PHE A 178 -6.28 7.16 0.41
C PHE A 178 -5.53 7.83 1.56
N VAL A 179 -5.29 7.08 2.62
CA VAL A 179 -4.64 7.57 3.84
C VAL A 179 -3.56 6.62 4.30
N ASP A 180 -2.49 7.14 4.89
CA ASP A 180 -1.49 6.28 5.55
C ASP A 180 -1.91 5.94 7.00
N GLU A 181 -0.99 5.31 7.74
CA GLU A 181 -1.20 4.94 9.15
C GLU A 181 -1.35 6.14 10.08
N PHE A 182 -0.83 7.31 9.70
CA PHE A 182 -0.94 8.58 10.41
C PHE A 182 -2.15 9.40 9.94
N LEU A 183 -2.95 8.84 9.04
CA LEU A 183 -4.10 9.48 8.42
C LEU A 183 -3.74 10.72 7.59
N THR A 184 -2.54 10.79 7.05
CA THR A 184 -2.17 11.78 6.02
C THR A 184 -2.89 11.42 4.73
N LEU A 185 -3.45 12.40 4.03
CA LEU A 185 -4.13 12.18 2.75
C LEU A 185 -3.11 12.02 1.62
N HIS A 186 -3.35 11.02 0.78
CA HIS A 186 -2.57 10.75 -0.42
C HIS A 186 -3.49 10.80 -1.64
N LYS A 187 -3.09 11.51 -2.68
CA LYS A 187 -3.90 11.66 -3.89
C LYS A 187 -3.24 10.92 -5.06
N PRO A 188 -3.94 9.97 -5.70
CA PRO A 188 -3.37 9.20 -6.80
C PRO A 188 -3.20 10.07 -8.06
N PRO A 189 -2.17 9.80 -8.89
CA PRO A 189 -2.07 10.37 -10.22
C PRO A 189 -3.20 9.87 -11.14
N SER A 190 -3.40 10.58 -12.25
CA SER A 190 -4.35 10.15 -13.29
C SER A 190 -3.93 8.79 -13.86
N GLY A 191 -4.83 7.80 -13.80
CA GLY A 191 -4.55 6.43 -14.27
C GLY A 191 -3.84 5.53 -13.27
N SER A 192 -3.82 5.89 -11.99
CA SER A 192 -3.17 5.09 -10.95
C SER A 192 -3.65 3.64 -10.92
N LYS A 193 -2.70 2.70 -10.76
CA LYS A 193 -2.99 1.26 -10.60
C LYS A 193 -3.87 0.96 -9.39
N VAL A 194 -3.96 1.87 -8.42
CA VAL A 194 -4.78 1.68 -7.22
C VAL A 194 -6.24 1.43 -7.58
N PHE A 195 -6.77 2.10 -8.61
CA PHE A 195 -8.17 1.96 -8.99
C PHE A 195 -8.49 0.56 -9.52
N THR A 196 -7.53 -0.11 -10.15
CA THR A 196 -7.67 -1.51 -10.55
C THR A 196 -7.63 -2.43 -9.34
N ALA A 197 -6.79 -2.14 -8.34
CA ALA A 197 -6.72 -2.91 -7.09
C ALA A 197 -7.99 -2.80 -6.23
N LEU A 198 -8.75 -1.70 -6.38
CA LEU A 198 -10.03 -1.50 -5.70
C LEU A 198 -11.21 -2.25 -6.34
N GLN A 199 -11.06 -2.75 -7.57
CA GLN A 199 -12.12 -3.51 -8.22
C GLN A 199 -12.16 -4.93 -7.66
N PRO A 200 -13.35 -5.50 -7.41
CA PRO A 200 -13.46 -6.92 -7.11
C PRO A 200 -12.84 -7.71 -8.27
N PRO A 201 -12.15 -8.83 -8.00
CA PRO A 201 -11.66 -9.68 -9.06
C PRO A 201 -12.83 -10.08 -9.96
N PRO A 202 -12.64 -10.18 -11.30
CA PRO A 202 -13.70 -10.59 -12.19
C PRO A 202 -14.28 -11.91 -11.69
N HIS A 203 -15.61 -11.94 -11.53
CA HIS A 203 -16.31 -13.14 -11.06
C HIS A 203 -15.89 -14.34 -11.93
N ALA A 204 -15.52 -15.45 -11.28
CA ALA A 204 -15.39 -16.76 -11.91
C ALA A 204 -16.77 -17.33 -12.28
N SER A 205 -17.56 -16.56 -13.01
CA SER A 205 -18.88 -16.93 -13.50
C SER A 205 -18.90 -16.73 -15.02
N ASP A 206 -18.17 -17.62 -15.71
CA ASP A 206 -18.40 -17.98 -17.11
C ASP A 206 -17.61 -19.25 -17.49
N GLN A 207 -17.67 -20.27 -16.64
CA GLN A 207 -17.54 -21.66 -17.11
C GLN A 207 -18.94 -22.26 -17.16
N ALA A 208 -19.70 -21.86 -18.18
CA ALA A 208 -20.77 -22.72 -18.67
C ALA A 208 -20.11 -24.02 -19.14
N LEU A 209 -20.34 -25.10 -18.40
CA LEU A 209 -20.06 -26.46 -18.86
C LEU A 209 -20.78 -26.66 -20.21
N PRO A 210 -20.07 -27.06 -21.29
CA PRO A 210 -20.74 -27.48 -22.50
C PRO A 210 -21.57 -28.73 -22.18
N GLN A 211 -22.81 -28.71 -22.68
CA GLN A 211 -23.81 -29.78 -22.57
C GLN A 211 -23.34 -31.10 -23.18
#